data_AF-A0A8H8JE12-F1
#
_entry.id   AF-A0A8H8JE12-F1
#
_cell.length_a   1.000
_cell.length_b   1.000
_cell.length_c   1.000
_cell.angle_alpha   90.00
_cell.angle_beta   90.00
_cell.angle_gamma   90.00
#
_symmetry.space_group_name_H-M   'P 1'
#
loop_
_entity.id
_entity.type
_entity.pdbx_description
1 polymer ?
#
loop_
_entity_poly.entity_id
_entity_poly.type
_entity_poly.pdbx_seq_one_letter_code
_entity_poly.pdbx_strand_id
1 'polypeptide(L)'
;MASTTENIFKTALQQAIFSCAASLDALKASRTQPPEIPEDKPTPAAVRSDFISILTLLYARSTSLTLVLKAGPESFSAAREPLTEIARDVARLAHCAGVFVVTGPTIRTEAIWAAEEVIESIQTYLVGFTRSNATGTTDPKTLMLRVGTIHSVIDRVKSSLSTDNRAAVSKRWQTDASHLDDAIREIKEMIEESESDETPEKDEFDDGWGEIMDAPGGKLAPDEVEAAQKASPPTKRSSFVPSNFSDYLVGHNSPPNSCLAS
;
A
#
# COMPACT_ATOMS: atom_id res chain seq x y z
N MET A 1 5.27 -37.83 -18.16
CA MET A 1 6.45 -37.01 -18.47
C MET A 1 5.95 -35.60 -18.71
N ALA A 2 6.25 -34.64 -17.82
CA ALA A 2 5.88 -33.25 -18.06
C ALA A 2 6.54 -32.79 -19.37
N SER A 3 5.77 -32.13 -20.24
CA SER A 3 6.32 -31.59 -21.49
C SER A 3 7.46 -30.61 -21.18
N THR A 4 8.53 -30.61 -21.97
CA THR A 4 9.64 -29.64 -21.86
C THR A 4 9.14 -28.19 -21.76
N THR A 5 8.04 -27.86 -22.43
CA THR A 5 7.39 -26.53 -22.39
C THR A 5 6.81 -26.19 -21.01
N GLU A 6 6.23 -27.16 -20.32
CA GLU A 6 5.66 -26.99 -18.99
C GLU A 6 6.75 -26.72 -17.95
N ASN A 7 7.90 -27.41 -18.05
CA ASN A 7 9.04 -27.19 -17.17
C ASN A 7 9.63 -25.77 -17.37
N ILE A 8 9.77 -25.33 -18.61
CA ILE A 8 10.24 -23.96 -18.92
C ILE A 8 9.30 -22.91 -18.33
N PHE A 9 7.99 -23.10 -18.45
CA PHE A 9 7.00 -22.22 -17.84
C PHE A 9 7.12 -22.18 -16.32
N LYS A 10 7.21 -23.34 -15.66
CA LYS A 10 7.36 -23.43 -14.20
C LYS A 10 8.61 -22.71 -13.72
N THR A 11 9.75 -22.89 -14.40
CA THR A 11 10.99 -22.18 -14.05
C THR A 11 10.85 -20.67 -14.23
N ALA A 12 10.27 -20.19 -15.33
CA ALA A 12 10.05 -18.76 -15.56
C ALA A 12 9.09 -18.16 -14.52
N LEU A 13 8.04 -18.89 -14.15
CA LEU A 13 7.08 -18.48 -13.12
C LEU A 13 7.75 -18.38 -11.75
N GLN A 14 8.53 -19.39 -11.36
CA GLN A 14 9.29 -19.38 -10.11
C GLN A 14 10.28 -18.23 -10.05
N GLN A 15 10.98 -17.94 -11.15
CA GLN A 15 11.89 -16.81 -11.25
C GLN A 15 11.17 -15.47 -11.04
N ALA A 16 9.99 -15.29 -11.66
CA ALA A 16 9.19 -14.07 -11.49
C ALA A 16 8.68 -13.90 -10.04
N ILE A 17 8.21 -14.99 -9.42
CA ILE A 17 7.79 -14.99 -8.00
C ILE A 17 8.96 -14.63 -7.09
N PHE A 18 10.14 -15.22 -7.32
CA PHE A 18 11.34 -14.93 -6.56
C PHE A 18 11.77 -13.46 -6.73
N SER A 19 11.70 -12.93 -7.96
CA SER A 19 11.98 -11.51 -8.23
C SER A 19 11.04 -10.57 -7.46
N CYS A 20 9.77 -10.93 -7.32
CA CYS A 20 8.83 -10.18 -6.48
C CYS A 20 9.24 -10.21 -5.01
N ALA A 21 9.53 -11.40 -4.47
CA ALA A 21 9.97 -11.56 -3.08
C ALA A 21 11.24 -10.74 -2.79
N ALA A 22 12.27 -10.89 -3.63
CA ALA A 22 13.53 -10.16 -3.49
C ALA A 22 13.34 -8.64 -3.59
N SER A 23 12.44 -8.17 -4.46
CA SER A 23 12.12 -6.75 -4.60
C SER A 23 11.39 -6.21 -3.37
N LEU A 24 10.45 -6.97 -2.79
CA LEU A 24 9.79 -6.61 -1.53
C LEU A 24 10.78 -6.54 -0.37
N ASP A 25 11.69 -7.51 -0.27
CA ASP A 25 12.71 -7.52 0.77
C ASP A 25 13.67 -6.34 0.62
N ALA A 26 14.06 -6.00 -0.62
CA ALA A 26 14.87 -4.82 -0.91
C ALA A 26 14.16 -3.52 -0.53
N LEU A 27 12.85 -3.39 -0.82
CA LEU A 27 12.04 -2.24 -0.43
C LEU A 27 11.96 -2.08 1.10
N LYS A 28 11.73 -3.18 1.82
CA LYS A 28 11.73 -3.20 3.29
C LYS A 28 13.09 -2.79 3.87
N ALA A 29 14.18 -3.35 3.35
CA ALA A 29 15.54 -2.99 3.76
C ALA A 29 15.87 -1.52 3.50
N SER A 30 15.38 -0.97 2.37
CA SER A 30 15.63 0.43 2.01
C SER A 30 15.04 1.45 2.99
N ARG A 31 14.08 1.04 3.84
CA ARG A 31 13.50 1.90 4.88
C ARG A 31 14.43 2.08 6.09
N THR A 32 15.24 1.07 6.38
CA THR A 32 16.13 1.07 7.55
C THR A 32 17.53 1.57 7.20
N GLN A 33 17.92 1.44 5.94
CA GLN A 33 19.23 1.89 5.48
C GLN A 33 19.28 3.41 5.23
N PRO A 34 20.42 4.06 5.50
CA PRO A 34 20.65 5.44 5.08
C PRO A 34 20.45 5.55 3.57
N PRO A 35 19.74 6.59 3.09
CA PRO A 35 19.45 6.69 1.68
C PRO A 35 20.71 7.10 0.91
N GLU A 36 21.11 6.27 -0.05
CA GLU A 36 22.20 6.58 -0.95
C GLU A 36 21.71 7.52 -2.06
N ILE A 37 22.38 8.65 -2.24
CA ILE A 37 22.04 9.61 -3.28
C ILE A 37 22.71 9.15 -4.59
N PRO A 38 21.93 8.92 -5.67
CA PRO A 38 22.50 8.53 -6.96
C PRO A 38 23.47 9.60 -7.49
N GLU A 39 24.61 9.17 -8.03
CA GLU A 39 25.64 10.08 -8.60
C GLU A 39 25.09 10.91 -9.77
N ASP A 40 24.22 10.30 -10.59
CA ASP A 40 23.62 10.89 -11.80
C ASP A 40 22.57 11.97 -11.50
N LYS A 41 22.19 12.15 -10.22
CA LYS A 41 21.23 13.16 -9.73
C LYS A 41 20.02 13.37 -10.67
N PRO A 42 19.21 12.33 -10.90
CA PRO A 42 18.07 12.43 -11.80
C PRO A 42 17.08 13.49 -11.32
N THR A 43 16.42 14.17 -12.26
CA THR A 43 15.39 15.15 -11.91
C THR A 43 14.17 14.45 -11.27
N PRO A 44 13.52 15.05 -10.26
CA PRO A 44 12.31 14.50 -9.65
C PRO A 44 11.21 14.12 -10.65
N ALA A 45 11.02 14.95 -11.67
CA ALA A 45 10.04 14.71 -12.72
C ALA A 45 10.37 13.47 -13.56
N ALA A 46 11.66 13.23 -13.87
CA ALA A 46 12.11 12.04 -14.58
C ALA A 46 11.87 10.77 -13.76
N VAL A 47 12.26 10.78 -12.47
CA VAL A 47 12.04 9.64 -11.56
C VAL A 47 10.56 9.28 -11.48
N ARG A 48 9.68 10.29 -11.31
CA ARG A 48 8.24 10.07 -11.28
C ARG A 48 7.70 9.53 -12.62
N SER A 49 8.15 10.09 -13.74
CA SER A 49 7.76 9.62 -15.08
C SER A 49 8.17 8.16 -15.31
N ASP A 50 9.38 7.79 -14.90
CA ASP A 50 9.88 6.42 -15.00
C ASP A 50 9.05 5.46 -14.14
N PHE A 51 8.72 5.86 -12.91
CA PHE A 51 7.86 5.08 -12.02
C PHE A 51 6.50 4.79 -12.66
N ILE A 52 5.82 5.82 -13.17
CA ILE A 52 4.51 5.68 -13.83
C ILE A 52 4.61 4.86 -15.14
N SER A 53 5.72 5.01 -15.87
CA SER A 53 6.00 4.22 -17.07
C SER A 53 6.13 2.74 -16.74
N ILE A 54 6.89 2.39 -15.68
CA ILE A 54 7.05 1.00 -15.23
C ILE A 54 5.71 0.41 -14.78
N LEU A 55 4.89 1.16 -14.04
CA LEU A 55 3.53 0.72 -13.68
C LEU A 55 2.67 0.42 -14.92
N THR A 56 2.78 1.24 -15.95
CA THR A 56 2.03 1.04 -17.21
C THR A 56 2.52 -0.20 -17.97
N LEU A 57 3.82 -0.49 -17.93
CA LEU A 57 4.38 -1.73 -18.50
C LEU A 57 3.88 -2.96 -17.73
N LEU A 58 3.88 -2.93 -16.40
CA LEU A 58 3.37 -4.02 -15.55
C LEU A 58 1.89 -4.29 -15.82
N TYR A 59 1.07 -3.24 -15.99
CA TYR A 59 -0.33 -3.36 -16.38
C TYR A 59 -0.48 -4.16 -17.70
N ALA A 60 0.25 -3.74 -18.73
CA ALA A 60 0.20 -4.36 -20.05
C ALA A 60 0.70 -5.80 -20.01
N ARG A 61 1.83 -6.06 -19.34
CA ARG A 61 2.45 -7.39 -19.26
C ARG A 61 1.62 -8.39 -18.47
N SER A 62 0.97 -7.97 -17.39
CA SER A 62 0.00 -8.81 -16.66
C SER A 62 -1.21 -9.17 -17.54
N THR A 63 -1.67 -8.24 -18.38
CA THR A 63 -2.73 -8.52 -19.36
C THR A 63 -2.26 -9.55 -20.38
N SER A 64 -1.11 -9.33 -21.00
CA SER A 64 -0.51 -10.24 -21.98
C SER A 64 -0.32 -11.65 -21.41
N LEU A 65 0.24 -11.77 -20.21
CA LEU A 65 0.39 -13.06 -19.53
C LEU A 65 -0.97 -13.74 -19.34
N THR A 66 -1.98 -13.01 -18.90
CA THR A 66 -3.32 -13.59 -18.69
C THR A 66 -3.95 -14.07 -19.99
N LEU A 67 -3.80 -13.32 -21.09
CA LEU A 67 -4.31 -13.71 -22.40
C LEU A 67 -3.63 -14.96 -22.93
N VAL A 68 -2.31 -15.06 -22.78
CA VAL A 68 -1.54 -16.25 -23.17
C VAL A 68 -1.98 -17.47 -22.36
N LEU A 69 -2.14 -17.33 -21.04
CA LEU A 69 -2.53 -18.45 -20.18
C LEU A 69 -3.99 -18.87 -20.38
N LYS A 70 -4.87 -17.95 -20.78
CA LYS A 70 -6.26 -18.26 -21.17
C LYS A 70 -6.34 -19.15 -22.41
N ALA A 71 -5.36 -19.08 -23.31
CA ALA A 71 -5.31 -19.91 -24.50
C ALA A 71 -4.99 -21.41 -24.21
N GLY A 72 -4.60 -21.73 -22.97
CA GLY A 72 -4.40 -23.09 -22.50
C GLY A 72 -2.95 -23.58 -22.53
N PRO A 73 -2.71 -24.86 -22.17
CA PRO A 73 -1.36 -25.39 -21.92
C PRO A 73 -0.39 -25.34 -23.11
N GLU A 74 -0.92 -25.41 -24.34
CA GLU A 74 -0.11 -25.30 -25.57
C GLU A 74 0.58 -23.94 -25.70
N SER A 75 0.08 -22.92 -24.99
CA SER A 75 0.61 -21.55 -25.02
C SER A 75 1.63 -21.25 -23.91
N PHE A 76 2.00 -22.23 -23.08
CA PHE A 76 2.94 -22.03 -21.97
C PHE A 76 4.33 -21.55 -22.39
N SER A 77 4.79 -21.92 -23.60
CA SER A 77 6.05 -21.41 -24.15
C SER A 77 6.01 -19.89 -24.39
N ALA A 78 4.85 -19.36 -24.83
CA ALA A 78 4.64 -17.94 -25.06
C ALA A 78 4.54 -17.13 -23.76
N ALA A 79 4.19 -17.78 -22.63
CA ALA A 79 4.12 -17.11 -21.33
C ALA A 79 5.50 -16.75 -20.75
N ARG A 80 6.57 -17.36 -21.28
CA ARG A 80 7.95 -17.14 -20.81
C ARG A 80 8.39 -15.69 -20.92
N GLU A 81 8.06 -15.05 -22.05
CA GLU A 81 8.47 -13.67 -22.30
C GLU A 81 7.76 -12.70 -21.33
N PRO A 82 6.42 -12.67 -21.22
CA PRO A 82 5.73 -11.86 -20.23
C PRO A 82 6.21 -12.09 -18.79
N LEU A 83 6.51 -13.33 -18.38
CA LEU A 83 7.02 -13.63 -17.04
C LEU A 83 8.41 -13.03 -16.80
N THR A 84 9.31 -13.16 -17.76
CA THR A 84 10.67 -12.60 -17.68
C THR A 84 10.62 -11.07 -17.63
N GLU A 85 9.74 -10.50 -18.43
CA GLU A 85 9.49 -9.07 -18.49
C GLU A 85 8.87 -8.51 -17.19
N ILE A 86 7.91 -9.22 -16.59
CA ILE A 86 7.35 -8.86 -15.28
C ILE A 86 8.44 -8.88 -14.22
N ALA A 87 9.27 -9.94 -14.18
CA ALA A 87 10.37 -10.03 -13.22
C ALA A 87 11.32 -8.82 -13.30
N ARG A 88 11.69 -8.44 -14.53
CA ARG A 88 12.53 -7.28 -14.80
C ARG A 88 11.89 -5.98 -14.32
N ASP A 89 10.63 -5.74 -14.67
CA ASP A 89 9.97 -4.48 -14.32
C ASP A 89 9.67 -4.36 -12.83
N VAL A 90 9.38 -5.46 -12.14
CA VAL A 90 9.23 -5.48 -10.68
C VAL A 90 10.53 -5.05 -9.99
N ALA A 91 11.68 -5.57 -10.43
CA ALA A 91 12.98 -5.14 -9.91
C ALA A 91 13.27 -3.66 -10.23
N ARG A 92 12.94 -3.21 -11.45
CA ARG A 92 13.07 -1.79 -11.84
C ARG A 92 12.16 -0.88 -11.03
N LEU A 93 10.93 -1.31 -10.73
CA LEU A 93 9.98 -0.55 -9.92
C LEU A 93 10.53 -0.36 -8.51
N ALA A 94 11.02 -1.43 -7.88
CA ALA A 94 11.61 -1.36 -6.55
C ALA A 94 12.84 -0.44 -6.51
N HIS A 95 13.72 -0.55 -7.51
CA HIS A 95 14.86 0.34 -7.64
C HIS A 95 14.42 1.81 -7.83
N CYS A 96 13.47 2.07 -8.73
CA CYS A 96 12.93 3.40 -9.00
C CYS A 96 12.29 4.02 -7.75
N ALA A 97 11.56 3.25 -6.94
CA ALA A 97 11.02 3.70 -5.66
C ALA A 97 12.11 4.18 -4.70
N GLY A 98 13.25 3.49 -4.65
CA GLY A 98 14.40 3.88 -3.82
C GLY A 98 15.02 5.21 -4.25
N VAL A 99 15.03 5.49 -5.56
CA VAL A 99 15.60 6.71 -6.16
C VAL A 99 14.82 7.98 -5.81
N PHE A 100 13.56 7.88 -5.33
CA PHE A 100 12.80 9.05 -4.87
C PHE A 100 13.44 9.81 -3.70
N VAL A 101 14.53 9.31 -3.10
CA VAL A 101 15.39 10.10 -2.19
C VAL A 101 15.74 11.47 -2.77
N VAL A 102 15.96 11.57 -4.09
CA VAL A 102 16.29 12.85 -4.75
C VAL A 102 15.17 13.87 -4.71
N THR A 103 13.92 13.44 -4.47
CA THR A 103 12.75 14.31 -4.40
C THR A 103 12.39 14.67 -2.96
N GLY A 104 12.59 13.75 -2.02
CA GLY A 104 12.40 13.97 -0.60
C GLY A 104 11.99 12.71 0.17
N PRO A 105 12.11 12.72 1.51
CA PRO A 105 11.91 11.52 2.33
C PRO A 105 10.45 11.04 2.35
N THR A 106 9.48 11.95 2.35
CA THR A 106 8.07 11.60 2.47
C THR A 106 7.54 10.98 1.18
N ILE A 107 7.84 11.58 0.03
CA ILE A 107 7.46 11.01 -1.27
C ILE A 107 8.20 9.70 -1.56
N ARG A 108 9.43 9.53 -1.05
CA ARG A 108 10.14 8.24 -1.10
C ARG A 108 9.38 7.16 -0.35
N THR A 109 8.95 7.43 0.88
CA THR A 109 8.15 6.47 1.65
C THR A 109 6.83 6.15 0.94
N GLU A 110 6.16 7.16 0.36
CA GLU A 110 4.96 6.96 -0.45
C GLU A 110 5.22 6.07 -1.67
N ALA A 111 6.30 6.31 -2.42
CA ALA A 111 6.68 5.51 -3.58
C ALA A 111 7.06 4.07 -3.21
N ILE A 112 7.72 3.86 -2.06
CA ILE A 112 8.03 2.53 -1.52
C ILE A 112 6.74 1.77 -1.19
N TRP A 113 5.80 2.39 -0.48
CA TRP A 113 4.51 1.77 -0.17
C TRP A 113 3.71 1.44 -1.43
N ALA A 114 3.67 2.38 -2.38
CA ALA A 114 3.01 2.17 -3.67
C ALA A 114 3.64 1.00 -4.46
N ALA A 115 4.97 0.90 -4.48
CA ALA A 115 5.67 -0.19 -5.14
C ALA A 115 5.39 -1.53 -4.47
N GLU A 116 5.40 -1.59 -3.13
CA GLU A 116 5.07 -2.81 -2.39
C GLU A 116 3.67 -3.30 -2.71
N GLU A 117 2.66 -2.42 -2.68
CA GLU A 117 1.29 -2.80 -2.95
C GLU A 117 1.11 -3.41 -4.35
N VAL A 118 1.75 -2.82 -5.37
CA VAL A 118 1.74 -3.34 -6.74
C VAL A 118 2.46 -4.69 -6.82
N ILE A 119 3.65 -4.80 -6.21
CA ILE A 119 4.46 -6.03 -6.27
C ILE A 119 3.78 -7.17 -5.51
N GLU A 120 3.14 -6.91 -4.36
CA GLU A 120 2.35 -7.90 -3.61
C GLU A 120 1.14 -8.40 -4.41
N SER A 121 0.44 -7.48 -5.09
CA SER A 121 -0.67 -7.83 -5.99
C SER A 121 -0.20 -8.75 -7.12
N ILE A 122 0.92 -8.41 -7.76
CA ILE A 122 1.53 -9.23 -8.83
C ILE A 122 2.00 -10.59 -8.27
N GLN A 123 2.66 -10.61 -7.11
CA GLN A 123 3.14 -11.84 -6.49
C GLN A 123 1.96 -12.77 -6.17
N THR A 124 0.87 -12.23 -5.61
CA THR A 124 -0.35 -12.99 -5.30
C THR A 124 -0.97 -13.60 -6.55
N TYR A 125 -1.02 -12.82 -7.63
CA TYR A 125 -1.46 -13.30 -8.94
C TYR A 125 -0.57 -14.43 -9.47
N LEU A 126 0.76 -14.27 -9.42
CA LEU A 126 1.72 -15.28 -9.89
C LEU A 126 1.69 -16.57 -9.07
N VAL A 127 1.65 -16.47 -7.74
CA VAL A 127 1.49 -17.62 -6.82
C VAL A 127 0.15 -18.33 -7.08
N GLY A 128 -0.86 -17.60 -7.53
CA GLY A 128 -2.13 -18.17 -7.96
C GLY A 128 -1.99 -19.28 -9.02
N PHE A 129 -0.97 -19.24 -9.88
CA PHE A 129 -0.74 -20.27 -10.90
C PHE A 129 -0.03 -21.52 -10.38
N THR A 130 0.71 -21.43 -9.28
CA THR A 130 1.37 -22.61 -8.70
C THR A 130 0.36 -23.54 -8.03
N ARG A 131 -0.70 -22.98 -7.44
CA ARG A 131 -1.79 -23.72 -6.78
C ARG A 131 -2.82 -24.29 -7.77
N SER A 132 -3.17 -23.55 -8.81
CA SER A 132 -4.22 -23.98 -9.77
C SER A 132 -3.83 -25.17 -10.65
N ASN A 133 -2.54 -25.48 -10.76
CA ASN A 133 -2.06 -26.72 -11.41
C ASN A 133 -2.33 -27.99 -10.58
N ALA A 134 -2.66 -27.87 -9.28
CA ALA A 134 -3.01 -29.03 -8.44
C ALA A 134 -4.47 -29.48 -8.62
N THR A 135 -5.36 -28.61 -9.12
CA THR A 135 -6.81 -28.88 -9.24
C THR A 135 -7.32 -28.93 -10.69
N GLY A 136 -6.43 -28.78 -11.68
CA GLY A 136 -6.68 -29.23 -13.06
C GLY A 136 -7.33 -28.23 -14.03
N THR A 137 -7.86 -27.08 -13.60
CA THR A 137 -8.22 -25.98 -14.51
C THR A 137 -8.22 -24.66 -13.74
N THR A 138 -7.47 -23.67 -14.22
CA THR A 138 -7.68 -22.29 -13.74
C THR A 138 -8.87 -21.74 -14.50
N ASP A 139 -9.99 -21.53 -13.81
CA ASP A 139 -11.17 -20.93 -14.41
C ASP A 139 -10.81 -19.58 -15.09
N PRO A 140 -11.07 -19.42 -16.40
CA PRO A 140 -10.76 -18.19 -17.13
C PRO A 140 -11.36 -16.94 -16.50
N LYS A 141 -12.53 -17.04 -15.84
CA LYS A 141 -13.13 -15.89 -15.14
C LYS A 141 -12.31 -15.50 -13.93
N THR A 142 -11.87 -16.47 -13.14
CA THR A 142 -10.97 -16.25 -12.01
C THR A 142 -9.65 -15.59 -12.45
N LEU A 143 -9.09 -15.96 -13.60
CA LEU A 143 -7.90 -15.30 -14.16
C LEU A 143 -8.14 -13.83 -14.49
N MET A 144 -9.24 -13.52 -15.16
CA MET A 144 -9.62 -12.15 -15.50
C MET A 144 -9.86 -11.30 -14.24
N LEU A 145 -10.48 -11.87 -13.21
CA LEU A 145 -10.70 -11.19 -11.93
C LEU A 145 -9.37 -10.84 -11.25
N ARG A 146 -8.42 -11.78 -11.20
CA ARG A 146 -7.12 -11.55 -10.55
C ARG A 146 -6.29 -10.48 -11.27
N VAL A 147 -6.28 -10.47 -12.61
CA VAL A 147 -5.57 -9.42 -13.35
C VAL A 147 -6.27 -8.06 -13.20
N GLY A 148 -7.61 -8.04 -13.08
CA GLY A 148 -8.37 -6.82 -12.77
C GLY A 148 -8.02 -6.22 -11.40
N THR A 149 -7.66 -7.05 -10.41
CA THR A 149 -7.13 -6.56 -9.13
C THR A 149 -5.80 -5.83 -9.31
N ILE A 150 -4.87 -6.37 -10.10
CA ILE A 150 -3.59 -5.69 -10.42
C ILE A 150 -3.86 -4.34 -11.09
N HIS A 151 -4.74 -4.32 -12.09
CA HIS A 151 -5.11 -3.10 -12.81
C HIS A 151 -5.65 -2.02 -11.86
N SER A 152 -6.57 -2.40 -10.98
CA SER A 152 -7.16 -1.49 -9.99
C SER A 152 -6.12 -0.91 -9.04
N VAL A 153 -5.18 -1.73 -8.57
CA VAL A 153 -4.06 -1.29 -7.71
C VAL A 153 -3.17 -0.31 -8.46
N ILE A 154 -2.77 -0.65 -9.69
CA ILE A 154 -1.90 0.21 -10.51
C ILE A 154 -2.56 1.55 -10.81
N ASP A 155 -3.84 1.56 -11.20
CA ASP A 155 -4.55 2.80 -11.53
C ASP A 155 -4.70 3.69 -10.31
N ARG A 156 -5.05 3.12 -9.15
CA ARG A 156 -5.10 3.85 -7.88
C ARG A 156 -3.74 4.42 -7.50
N VAL A 157 -2.65 3.67 -7.65
CA VAL A 157 -1.30 4.18 -7.38
C VAL A 157 -0.96 5.33 -8.32
N LYS A 158 -1.22 5.19 -9.63
CA LYS A 158 -0.94 6.24 -10.62
C LYS A 158 -1.72 7.53 -10.33
N SER A 159 -2.97 7.43 -9.90
CA SER A 159 -3.82 8.59 -9.60
C SER A 159 -3.52 9.23 -8.24
N SER A 160 -3.04 8.44 -7.27
CA SER A 160 -2.83 8.91 -5.90
C SER A 160 -1.40 9.34 -5.59
N LEU A 161 -0.41 8.96 -6.40
CA LEU A 161 0.99 9.30 -6.17
C LEU A 161 1.24 10.81 -6.29
N SER A 162 1.75 11.40 -5.21
CA SER A 162 2.10 12.83 -5.14
C SER A 162 3.05 13.29 -6.25
N THR A 163 2.96 14.56 -6.62
CA THR A 163 3.83 15.18 -7.65
C THR A 163 5.20 15.55 -7.10
N ASP A 164 5.26 15.93 -5.83
CA ASP A 164 6.44 16.39 -5.13
C ASP A 164 6.35 16.09 -3.63
N ASN A 165 7.44 16.33 -2.90
CA ASN A 165 7.51 16.03 -1.48
C ASN A 165 6.56 16.91 -0.64
N ARG A 166 6.23 18.13 -1.07
CA ARG A 166 5.31 19.02 -0.35
C ARG A 166 3.87 18.50 -0.44
N ALA A 167 3.46 18.04 -1.62
CA ALA A 167 2.19 17.36 -1.83
C ALA A 167 2.11 16.08 -0.98
N ALA A 168 3.19 15.29 -0.93
CA ALA A 168 3.25 14.08 -0.11
C ALA A 168 3.11 14.36 1.40
N VAL A 169 3.79 15.40 1.91
CA VAL A 169 3.65 15.85 3.32
C VAL A 169 2.23 16.32 3.60
N SER A 170 1.66 17.13 2.71
CA SER A 170 0.30 17.66 2.86
C SER A 170 -0.73 16.53 2.91
N LYS A 171 -0.60 15.55 2.00
CA LYS A 171 -1.43 14.35 1.96
C LYS A 171 -1.30 13.54 3.25
N ARG A 172 -0.07 13.33 3.74
CA ARG A 172 0.16 12.60 4.99
C ARG A 172 -0.51 13.28 6.18
N TRP A 173 -0.37 14.59 6.32
CA TRP A 173 -1.02 15.34 7.38
C TRP A 173 -2.54 15.32 7.29
N GLN A 174 -3.12 15.35 6.08
CA GLN A 174 -4.57 15.21 5.91
C GLN A 174 -5.05 13.83 6.41
N THR A 175 -4.31 12.76 6.09
CA THR A 175 -4.61 11.41 6.61
C THR A 175 -4.47 11.32 8.12
N ASP A 176 -3.40 11.88 8.69
CA ASP A 176 -3.20 11.86 10.14
C ASP A 176 -4.27 12.71 10.87
N ALA A 177 -4.69 13.84 10.28
CA ALA A 177 -5.77 14.67 10.79
C ALA A 177 -7.14 13.95 10.73
N SER A 178 -7.45 13.25 9.63
CA SER A 178 -8.70 12.50 9.53
C SER A 178 -8.80 11.38 10.57
N HIS A 179 -7.69 10.67 10.84
CA HIS A 179 -7.68 9.66 11.90
C HIS A 179 -7.90 10.26 13.29
N LEU A 180 -7.37 11.46 13.54
CA LEU A 180 -7.59 12.17 14.80
C LEU A 180 -9.06 12.61 14.93
N ASP A 181 -9.66 13.12 13.86
CA ASP A 181 -11.08 13.51 13.84
C ASP A 181 -11.99 12.29 14.07
N ASP A 182 -11.67 11.14 13.46
CA ASP A 182 -12.38 9.87 13.68
C ASP A 182 -12.25 9.41 15.15
N ALA A 183 -11.04 9.43 15.73
CA ALA A 183 -10.83 9.06 17.12
C ALA A 183 -11.53 10.00 18.12
N ILE A 184 -11.55 11.32 17.83
CA ILE A 184 -12.30 12.29 18.66
C ILE A 184 -13.80 12.05 18.56
N ARG A 185 -14.32 11.69 17.39
CA ARG A 185 -15.73 11.32 17.22
C ARG A 185 -16.06 10.07 18.03
N GLU A 186 -15.25 9.03 17.95
CA GLU A 186 -15.42 7.79 18.71
C GLU A 186 -15.46 8.05 20.22
N ILE A 187 -14.53 8.87 20.74
CA ILE A 187 -14.53 9.26 22.16
C ILE A 187 -15.82 9.98 22.56
N LYS A 188 -16.36 10.86 21.70
CA LYS A 188 -17.62 11.56 21.98
C LYS A 188 -18.81 10.61 21.99
N GLU A 189 -18.89 9.72 21.01
CA GLU A 189 -19.93 8.69 20.94
C GLU A 189 -19.91 7.83 22.21
N MET A 190 -18.73 7.41 22.69
CA MET A 190 -18.59 6.65 23.95
C MET A 190 -19.05 7.42 25.20
N ILE A 191 -18.80 8.74 25.26
CA ILE A 191 -19.25 9.60 26.37
C ILE A 191 -20.78 9.73 26.32
N GLU A 192 -21.34 10.01 25.15
CA GLU A 192 -22.80 10.18 24.95
C GLU A 192 -23.56 8.89 25.28
N GLU A 193 -23.07 7.72 24.87
CA GLU A 193 -23.64 6.40 25.21
C GLU A 193 -23.60 6.10 26.72
N SER A 194 -22.58 6.60 27.43
CA SER A 194 -22.44 6.42 28.87
C SER A 194 -23.38 7.34 29.67
N GLU A 195 -23.69 8.53 29.13
CA GLU A 195 -24.61 9.51 29.71
C GLU A 195 -26.09 9.22 29.39
N SER A 196 -26.38 8.54 28.29
CA SER A 196 -27.74 8.06 27.96
C SER A 196 -28.11 6.86 28.84
N ASP A 197 -28.53 7.16 30.07
CA ASP A 197 -29.10 6.22 31.01
C ASP A 197 -30.53 5.84 30.58
N GLU A 198 -30.67 5.17 29.43
CA GLU A 198 -31.89 4.41 29.14
C GLU A 198 -31.97 3.26 30.14
N THR A 199 -32.84 3.45 31.12
CA THR A 199 -33.19 2.45 32.11
C THR A 199 -33.73 1.25 31.34
N PRO A 200 -33.11 0.05 31.40
CA PRO A 200 -33.80 -1.12 30.91
C PRO A 200 -35.03 -1.28 31.78
N GLU A 201 -36.22 -1.03 31.21
CA GLU A 201 -37.45 -1.56 31.77
C GLU A 201 -37.19 -3.06 31.97
N LYS A 202 -37.12 -3.47 33.23
CA LYS A 202 -37.01 -4.87 33.62
C LYS A 202 -38.28 -5.58 33.16
N ASP A 203 -38.30 -6.04 31.92
CA ASP A 203 -39.15 -7.17 31.57
C ASP A 203 -38.46 -8.42 32.10
N GLU A 204 -39.02 -8.94 33.19
CA GLU A 204 -38.71 -10.22 33.80
C GLU A 204 -39.01 -11.36 32.81
N PHE A 205 -38.12 -11.59 31.85
CA PHE A 205 -37.98 -12.89 31.20
C PHE A 205 -36.56 -13.39 31.42
N ASP A 206 -36.43 -14.26 32.42
CA ASP A 206 -35.23 -15.03 32.73
C ASP A 206 -35.20 -16.27 31.82
N ASP A 207 -34.64 -16.11 30.63
CA ASP A 207 -34.32 -17.21 29.72
C ASP A 207 -32.81 -17.39 29.62
N GLY A 208 -32.17 -17.79 30.74
CA GLY A 208 -31.12 -18.83 30.84
C GLY A 208 -29.90 -18.83 29.89
N TRP A 209 -29.72 -17.79 29.07
CA TRP A 209 -28.65 -17.62 28.09
C TRP A 209 -27.70 -16.46 28.45
N GLY A 210 -27.92 -15.83 29.61
CA GLY A 210 -27.20 -14.63 30.06
C GLY A 210 -25.72 -14.82 30.40
N GLU A 211 -25.18 -16.05 30.39
CA GLU A 211 -23.78 -16.32 30.77
C GLU A 211 -22.78 -16.36 29.61
N ILE A 212 -23.20 -16.22 28.34
CA ILE A 212 -22.29 -16.37 27.18
C ILE A 212 -22.03 -15.02 26.44
N MET A 213 -22.73 -13.94 26.80
CA MET A 213 -22.59 -12.62 26.18
C MET A 213 -21.89 -11.58 27.06
N ASP A 214 -21.17 -11.99 28.10
CA ASP A 214 -20.31 -11.11 28.91
C ASP A 214 -19.00 -10.81 28.15
N ALA A 215 -19.14 -10.24 26.95
CA ALA A 215 -18.08 -9.51 26.28
C ALA A 215 -18.04 -8.09 26.87
N PRO A 216 -16.85 -7.47 27.06
CA PRO A 216 -16.72 -6.19 27.74
C PRO A 216 -17.21 -5.05 26.82
N GLY A 217 -18.52 -4.89 26.72
CA GLY A 217 -19.20 -3.68 26.25
C GLY A 217 -19.74 -2.88 27.44
N GLY A 218 -19.07 -2.94 28.59
CA GLY A 218 -19.49 -2.26 29.81
C GLY A 218 -19.39 -0.75 29.65
N LYS A 219 -20.45 -0.05 30.08
CA LYS A 219 -20.45 1.42 30.28
C LYS A 219 -19.13 1.85 30.92
N LEU A 220 -18.53 2.92 30.40
CA LEU A 220 -17.29 3.48 30.94
C LEU A 220 -17.47 3.77 32.43
N ALA A 221 -16.48 3.37 33.22
CA ALA A 221 -16.48 3.72 34.63
C ALA A 221 -16.38 5.27 34.77
N PRO A 222 -16.91 5.87 35.86
CA PRO A 222 -16.95 7.33 36.01
C PRO A 222 -15.57 8.00 35.89
N ASP A 223 -14.51 7.31 36.32
CA ASP A 223 -13.11 7.72 36.20
C ASP A 223 -12.58 7.66 34.76
N GLU A 224 -13.09 6.73 33.95
CA GLU A 224 -12.78 6.62 32.51
C GLU A 224 -13.49 7.71 31.71
N VAL A 225 -14.72 8.09 32.09
CA VAL A 225 -15.45 9.23 31.50
C VAL A 225 -14.72 10.55 31.77
N GLU A 226 -14.26 10.78 33.01
CA GLU A 226 -13.48 11.97 33.35
C GLU A 226 -12.15 12.03 32.57
N ALA A 227 -11.49 10.89 32.40
CA ALA A 227 -10.26 10.79 31.60
C ALA A 227 -10.52 11.09 30.11
N ALA A 228 -11.61 10.57 29.54
CA ALA A 228 -12.02 10.82 28.15
C ALA A 228 -12.39 12.29 27.91
N GLN A 229 -13.12 12.91 28.84
CA GLN A 229 -13.44 14.35 28.79
C GLN A 229 -12.18 15.22 28.85
N LYS A 230 -11.18 14.82 29.64
CA LYS A 230 -9.90 15.52 29.75
C LYS A 230 -9.00 15.33 28.52
N ALA A 231 -9.12 14.20 27.83
CA ALA A 231 -8.38 13.90 26.61
C ALA A 231 -8.97 14.61 25.37
N SER A 232 -10.23 15.05 25.40
CA SER A 232 -10.89 15.77 24.31
C SER A 232 -10.33 17.19 24.14
N PRO A 233 -9.59 17.49 23.05
CA PRO A 233 -9.08 18.83 22.83
C PRO A 233 -10.21 19.80 22.43
N PRO A 234 -10.10 21.10 22.75
CA PRO A 234 -11.09 22.09 22.34
C PRO A 234 -11.22 22.09 20.81
N THR A 235 -12.47 21.97 20.33
CA THR A 235 -12.91 21.62 18.96
C THR A 235 -12.55 22.63 17.86
N LYS A 236 -11.64 23.59 18.12
CA LYS A 236 -11.33 24.72 17.23
C LYS A 236 -9.92 24.70 16.59
N ARG A 237 -9.15 23.61 16.71
CA ARG A 237 -7.77 23.55 16.16
C ARG A 237 -7.59 22.79 14.83
N SER A 238 -8.57 21.99 14.38
CA SER A 238 -8.45 21.17 13.15
C SER A 238 -8.30 22.01 11.86
N SER A 239 -8.74 23.28 11.85
CA SER A 239 -8.59 24.16 10.69
C SER A 239 -7.24 24.89 10.59
N PHE A 240 -6.31 24.70 11.54
CA PHE A 240 -5.02 25.38 11.54
C PHE A 240 -3.90 24.43 11.08
N VAL A 241 -3.94 24.04 9.81
CA VAL A 241 -2.73 23.66 9.07
C VAL A 241 -2.35 24.90 8.27
N PRO A 242 -1.46 25.79 8.79
CA PRO A 242 -1.02 26.93 8.01
C PRO A 242 -0.28 26.39 6.80
N SER A 243 -0.67 26.84 5.61
CA SER A 243 0.06 26.60 4.37
C SER A 243 1.56 26.97 4.50
N ASN A 244 1.89 27.84 5.45
CA ASN A 244 3.23 28.34 5.77
C ASN A 244 4.05 27.43 6.72
N PHE A 245 3.45 26.44 7.38
CA PHE A 245 4.21 25.53 8.27
C PHE A 245 5.01 24.50 7.47
N SER A 246 4.53 24.13 6.28
CA SER A 246 5.28 23.33 5.32
C SER A 246 6.54 24.07 4.84
N ASP A 247 6.45 25.38 4.60
CA ASP A 247 7.59 26.19 4.16
C ASP A 247 8.66 26.30 5.27
N TYR A 248 8.25 26.34 6.54
CA TYR A 248 9.16 26.37 7.69
C TYR A 248 9.96 25.07 7.89
N LEU A 249 9.36 23.90 7.56
CA LEU A 249 10.03 22.60 7.68
C LEU A 249 10.86 22.24 6.45
N VAL A 250 10.47 22.69 5.25
CA VAL A 250 11.27 22.52 4.01
C VAL A 250 12.54 23.37 4.06
N GLY A 251 12.49 24.55 4.69
CA GLY A 251 13.67 25.39 4.92
C GLY A 251 14.75 24.75 5.81
N HIS A 252 14.37 23.81 6.70
CA HIS A 252 15.30 23.12 7.61
C HIS A 252 15.81 21.76 7.11
N ASN A 253 15.20 21.19 6.07
CA ASN A 253 15.64 19.93 5.44
C ASN A 253 16.42 20.13 4.13
N SER A 254 16.69 21.38 3.73
CA SER A 254 17.63 21.67 2.65
C SER A 254 19.06 21.67 3.23
N PRO A 255 20.02 20.92 2.66
CA PRO A 255 21.41 21.00 3.09
C PRO A 255 21.90 22.45 2.93
N PRO A 256 22.78 22.94 3.83
CA PRO A 256 23.31 24.28 3.70
C PRO A 256 24.08 24.38 2.38
N ASN A 257 23.60 25.26 1.49
CA ASN A 257 24.39 25.79 0.38
C ASN A 257 25.53 26.63 0.97
N SER A 258 26.59 25.95 1.39
CA SER A 258 27.86 26.59 1.74
C SER A 258 28.99 25.72 1.22
N CYS A 259 29.43 26.00 0.00
CA CYS A 259 30.84 26.09 -0.40
C CYS A 259 30.95 26.30 -1.93
N LEU A 260 30.52 27.49 -2.38
CA LEU A 260 31.14 28.17 -3.51
C LEU A 260 31.93 29.33 -2.91
N ALA A 261 33.22 29.13 -2.66
CA ALA A 261 34.21 30.20 -2.58
C ALA A 261 35.63 29.61 -2.59
N SER A 262 36.39 30.01 -3.62
CA SER A 262 37.82 29.83 -3.89
C SER A 262 38.24 28.57 -4.64
#